data_AF-A0A432HA50-F1
#
_entry.id   AF-A0A432HA50-F1
#
_cell.length_a   1.000
_cell.length_b   1.000
_cell.length_c   1.000
_cell.angle_alpha   90.00
_cell.angle_beta   90.00
_cell.angle_gamma   90.00
#
_symmetry.space_group_name_H-M   'P 1'
#
loop_
_entity.id
_entity.type
_entity.pdbx_description
1 polymer ?
#
loop_
_entity_poly.entity_id
_entity_poly.type
_entity_poly.pdbx_seq_one_letter_code
_entity_poly.pdbx_strand_id
1 'polypeptide(L)'
;VASLIGSDSLLFDGETEVAYVHYQANNSVLIGSVDSITTILEWSDSNTSPPIANIIMPGDASEIPGALIDGTITFEPIEVPHYIRGDSNEDGTTDLADPIGLLSHLFGSDPAPTCDDAGDANADDTIDVADPVWLLTYLFSGGPAPTAPFPGCGSVGLDDCQVSSAACP
;
A
#
# COMPACT_ATOMS: atom_id res chain seq x y z
N VAL A 1 40.57 15.77 -34.76
CA VAL A 1 39.20 15.36 -35.12
C VAL A 1 39.23 13.87 -35.44
N ALA A 2 38.99 13.04 -34.44
CA ALA A 2 38.74 11.62 -34.65
C ALA A 2 37.28 11.40 -34.24
N SER A 3 36.43 11.25 -35.26
CA SER A 3 35.05 10.81 -35.10
C SER A 3 35.10 9.29 -35.15
N LEU A 4 34.78 8.64 -34.03
CA LEU A 4 34.49 7.22 -33.99
C LEU A 4 32.99 7.09 -34.29
N ILE A 5 32.67 6.83 -35.55
CA ILE A 5 31.32 6.43 -35.96
C ILE A 5 31.25 4.92 -35.77
N GLY A 6 30.99 4.49 -34.54
CA GLY A 6 30.61 3.13 -34.21
C GLY A 6 29.33 3.20 -33.40
N SER A 7 28.20 2.85 -34.01
CA SER A 7 26.95 2.64 -33.29
C SER A 7 27.01 1.25 -32.65
N ASP A 8 27.91 1.03 -31.69
CA ASP A 8 27.89 -0.19 -30.88
C ASP A 8 26.73 -0.04 -29.89
N SER A 9 25.61 -0.65 -30.21
CA SER A 9 24.49 -0.76 -29.29
C SER A 9 24.86 -1.81 -28.23
N LEU A 10 25.08 -1.36 -26.99
CA LEU A 10 25.08 -2.26 -25.84
C LEU A 10 23.67 -2.80 -25.66
N LEU A 11 23.50 -4.07 -26.00
CA LEU A 11 22.28 -4.79 -25.72
C LEU A 11 22.36 -5.27 -24.27
N PHE A 12 21.51 -4.72 -23.42
CA PHE A 12 21.23 -5.34 -22.12
C PHE A 12 20.24 -6.48 -22.38
N ASP A 13 20.54 -7.68 -21.89
CA ASP A 13 19.68 -8.86 -22.05
C ASP A 13 18.36 -8.75 -21.24
N GLY A 14 18.16 -7.63 -20.55
CA GLY A 14 16.96 -7.26 -19.78
C GLY A 14 17.13 -5.89 -19.11
N GLU A 15 16.11 -5.48 -18.35
CA GLU A 15 16.21 -4.28 -17.51
C GLU A 15 17.41 -4.40 -16.55
N THR A 16 18.29 -3.40 -16.56
CA THR A 16 19.50 -3.36 -15.74
C THR A 16 19.44 -2.14 -14.84
N GLU A 17 19.60 -2.36 -13.54
CA GLU A 17 19.66 -1.27 -12.55
C GLU A 17 20.96 -0.47 -12.74
N VAL A 18 20.83 0.81 -13.05
CA VAL A 18 21.98 1.69 -13.40
C VAL A 18 22.22 2.83 -12.42
N ALA A 19 21.28 3.08 -11.48
CA ALA A 19 21.41 4.14 -10.49
C ALA A 19 20.57 3.85 -9.24
N TYR A 20 21.10 4.23 -8.07
CA TYR A 20 20.35 4.30 -6.81
C TYR A 20 19.96 5.74 -6.53
N VAL A 21 18.67 5.98 -6.26
CA VAL A 21 18.16 7.31 -5.89
C VAL A 21 17.81 7.33 -4.41
N HIS A 22 18.46 8.21 -3.66
CA HIS A 22 18.08 8.50 -2.28
C HIS A 22 17.17 9.72 -2.27
N TYR A 23 16.02 9.61 -1.62
CA TYR A 23 15.07 10.70 -1.46
C TYR A 23 14.72 10.92 0.01
N GLN A 24 14.25 12.12 0.34
CA GLN A 24 13.66 12.43 1.64
C GLN A 24 12.32 13.09 1.39
N ALA A 25 11.28 12.56 2.01
CA ALA A 25 9.95 13.13 1.96
C ALA A 25 9.80 14.27 2.98
N ASN A 26 9.14 15.35 2.58
CA ASN A 26 8.70 16.38 3.51
C ASN A 26 7.31 16.01 4.05
N ASN A 27 7.28 15.55 5.30
CA ASN A 27 6.05 15.07 5.95
C ASN A 27 4.95 16.14 5.96
N SER A 28 5.29 17.43 6.02
CA SER A 28 4.31 18.52 6.03
C SER A 28 3.55 18.69 4.70
N VAL A 29 4.06 18.12 3.60
CA VAL A 29 3.38 18.14 2.29
C VAL A 29 2.54 16.87 2.08
N LEU A 30 2.94 15.75 2.71
CA LEU A 30 2.29 14.45 2.51
C LEU A 30 1.13 14.19 3.48
N ILE A 31 1.18 14.73 4.71
CA ILE A 31 0.09 14.52 5.68
C ILE A 31 -1.22 15.12 5.14
N GLY A 32 -2.25 14.29 5.02
CA GLY A 32 -3.58 14.68 4.57
C GLY A 32 -3.68 14.92 3.05
N SER A 33 -2.64 14.61 2.27
CA SER A 33 -2.75 14.59 0.81
C SER A 33 -3.68 13.45 0.39
N VAL A 34 -4.67 13.76 -0.44
CA VAL A 34 -5.57 12.77 -1.07
C VAL A 34 -5.22 12.52 -2.54
N ASP A 35 -4.31 13.33 -3.09
CA ASP A 35 -3.80 13.17 -4.45
C ASP A 35 -2.39 12.56 -4.41
N SER A 36 -2.09 11.76 -5.43
CA SER A 36 -0.73 11.27 -5.67
C SER A 36 0.22 12.45 -5.94
N ILE A 37 1.38 12.45 -5.29
CA ILE A 37 2.41 13.47 -5.53
C ILE A 37 3.53 12.83 -6.33
N THR A 38 3.73 13.31 -7.56
CA THR A 38 4.78 12.85 -8.45
C THR A 38 5.88 13.90 -8.58
N THR A 39 7.13 13.48 -8.43
CA THR A 39 8.31 14.29 -8.73
C THR A 39 9.08 13.65 -9.89
N ILE A 40 9.41 14.46 -10.90
CA ILE A 40 10.19 14.03 -12.05
C ILE A 40 11.68 14.04 -11.67
N LEU A 41 12.38 12.98 -12.03
CA LEU A 41 13.83 12.86 -11.94
C LEU A 41 14.41 13.04 -13.35
N GLU A 42 14.91 14.24 -13.62
CA GLU A 42 15.48 14.57 -14.91
C GLU A 42 16.97 14.22 -14.94
N TRP A 43 17.41 13.57 -16.02
CA TRP A 43 18.83 13.50 -16.30
C TRP A 43 19.37 14.89 -16.62
N SER A 44 20.43 15.29 -15.93
CA SER A 44 21.14 16.52 -16.27
C SER A 44 22.59 16.21 -16.62
N ASP A 45 23.03 16.73 -17.76
CA ASP A 45 24.45 16.96 -17.95
C ASP A 45 24.84 18.15 -17.06
N SER A 46 26.03 18.12 -16.46
CA SER A 46 26.39 19.10 -15.42
C SER A 46 26.14 20.54 -15.88
N ASN A 47 25.61 21.40 -15.00
CA ASN A 47 25.37 22.83 -15.24
C ASN A 47 26.67 23.67 -15.48
N THR A 48 27.80 23.03 -15.75
CA THR A 48 29.08 23.67 -16.04
C THR A 48 29.24 23.96 -17.53
N SER A 49 30.17 24.85 -17.87
CA SER A 49 30.59 25.10 -19.26
C SER A 49 32.06 24.70 -19.43
N PRO A 50 32.39 23.71 -20.30
CA PRO A 50 31.45 22.89 -21.07
C PRO A 50 30.64 21.91 -20.18
N PRO A 51 29.47 21.45 -20.64
CA PRO A 51 28.69 20.44 -19.93
C PRO A 51 29.46 19.11 -19.91
N ILE A 52 29.38 18.41 -18.79
CA ILE A 52 29.92 17.06 -18.60
C ILE A 52 28.77 16.10 -18.89
N ALA A 53 28.92 15.31 -19.95
CA ALA A 53 27.95 14.33 -20.38
C ALA A 53 27.86 13.15 -19.40
N ASN A 54 26.65 12.63 -19.24
CA ASN A 54 26.44 11.33 -18.60
C ASN A 54 27.03 10.20 -19.48
N ILE A 55 27.78 9.28 -18.86
CA ILE A 55 28.47 8.18 -19.53
C ILE A 55 28.15 6.87 -18.79
N ILE A 56 27.86 5.81 -19.54
CA ILE A 56 27.64 4.47 -19.00
C ILE A 56 28.92 3.66 -19.22
N MET A 57 29.34 2.92 -18.18
CA MET A 57 30.52 2.05 -18.23
C MET A 57 30.14 0.58 -17.98
N PRO A 58 29.70 -0.16 -19.00
CA PRO A 58 29.49 -1.60 -18.89
C PRO A 58 30.83 -2.31 -19.08
N GLY A 59 31.33 -2.93 -18.00
CA GLY A 59 32.62 -3.62 -18.04
C GLY A 59 33.79 -2.65 -18.22
N ASP A 60 34.50 -2.78 -19.34
CA ASP A 60 35.66 -1.96 -19.72
C ASP A 60 35.37 -0.93 -20.84
N ALA A 61 34.11 -0.86 -21.32
CA ALA A 61 33.66 0.13 -22.31
C ALA A 61 33.15 1.42 -21.65
N SER A 62 33.09 2.50 -22.42
CA SER A 62 32.60 3.81 -21.98
C SER A 62 31.78 4.44 -23.11
N GLU A 63 30.46 4.47 -22.95
CA GLU A 63 29.53 4.87 -24.00
C GLU A 63 28.65 6.05 -23.58
N ILE A 64 28.37 6.94 -24.53
CA ILE A 64 27.39 8.01 -24.35
C ILE A 64 26.01 7.45 -24.73
N PRO A 65 25.04 7.40 -23.80
CA PRO A 65 23.70 6.93 -24.13
C PRO A 65 23.06 7.80 -25.21
N GLY A 66 22.47 7.14 -26.22
CA GLY A 66 21.80 7.83 -27.34
C GLY A 66 20.50 8.54 -26.94
N ALA A 67 19.91 8.13 -25.82
CA ALA A 67 18.80 8.80 -25.16
C ALA A 67 18.88 8.56 -23.65
N LEU A 68 18.54 9.59 -22.88
CA LEU A 68 18.31 9.50 -21.44
C LEU A 68 16.80 9.56 -21.23
N ILE A 69 16.26 8.62 -20.46
CA ILE A 69 14.85 8.58 -20.11
C ILE A 69 14.73 9.01 -18.66
N ASP A 70 14.00 10.10 -18.43
CA ASP A 70 13.74 10.62 -17.09
C ASP A 70 12.93 9.64 -16.26
N GLY A 71 13.19 9.63 -14.96
CA GLY A 71 12.46 8.81 -14.00
C GLY A 71 11.36 9.61 -13.30
N THR A 72 10.54 8.93 -12.51
CA THR A 72 9.57 9.56 -11.62
C THR A 72 9.59 8.87 -10.27
N ILE A 73 9.43 9.64 -9.19
CA ILE A 73 9.07 9.14 -7.87
C ILE A 73 7.63 9.58 -7.60
N THR A 74 6.74 8.61 -7.36
CA THR A 74 5.34 8.87 -7.04
C THR A 74 5.05 8.40 -5.63
N PHE A 75 4.51 9.30 -4.81
CA PHE A 75 3.91 8.97 -3.53
C PHE A 75 2.41 8.86 -3.71
N GLU A 76 1.88 7.66 -3.49
CA GLU A 76 0.45 7.42 -3.50
C GLU A 76 -0.10 7.54 -2.08
N PRO A 77 -1.17 8.31 -1.87
CA PRO A 77 -1.82 8.38 -0.57
C PRO A 77 -2.46 7.02 -0.26
N ILE A 78 -2.31 6.57 0.97
CA ILE A 78 -3.06 5.42 1.48
C ILE A 78 -4.24 5.99 2.26
N GLU A 79 -5.45 5.71 1.80
CA GLU A 79 -6.62 5.91 2.63
C GLU A 79 -6.65 4.81 3.69
N VAL A 80 -6.69 5.21 4.96
CA VAL A 80 -6.82 4.25 6.05
C VAL A 80 -8.31 4.02 6.27
N PRO A 81 -8.83 2.83 5.93
CA PRO A 81 -10.24 2.51 6.05
C PRO A 81 -10.69 2.58 7.51
N HIS A 82 -11.86 3.16 7.77
CA HIS A 82 -12.49 3.11 9.09
C HIS A 82 -13.44 1.92 9.19
N TYR A 83 -13.43 1.26 10.34
CA TYR A 83 -14.33 0.15 10.64
C TYR A 83 -14.61 0.05 12.14
N ILE A 84 -15.54 -0.84 12.51
CA ILE A 84 -15.78 -1.29 13.89
C ILE A 84 -15.42 -2.76 13.96
N ARG A 85 -14.47 -3.13 14.81
CA ARG A 85 -14.07 -4.52 15.01
C ARG A 85 -15.22 -5.32 15.61
N GLY A 86 -15.62 -6.38 14.94
CA GLY A 86 -16.78 -7.18 15.30
C GLY A 86 -18.09 -6.77 14.62
N ASP A 87 -18.12 -5.69 13.83
CA ASP A 87 -19.23 -5.31 12.94
C ASP A 87 -18.94 -5.85 11.52
N SER A 88 -18.98 -7.17 11.40
CA SER A 88 -18.60 -7.91 10.20
C SER A 88 -19.56 -7.72 9.02
N ASN A 89 -20.80 -7.28 9.29
CA ASN A 89 -21.78 -6.96 8.25
C ASN A 89 -21.82 -5.46 7.90
N GLU A 90 -20.98 -4.65 8.56
CA GLU A 90 -20.80 -3.21 8.37
C GLU A 90 -22.09 -2.38 8.50
N ASP A 91 -23.00 -2.79 9.39
CA ASP A 91 -24.26 -2.09 9.64
C ASP A 91 -24.17 -1.00 10.73
N GLY A 92 -22.99 -0.87 11.36
CA GLY A 92 -22.68 0.09 12.40
C GLY A 92 -22.96 -0.42 13.80
N THR A 93 -23.38 -1.67 13.95
CA THR A 93 -23.72 -2.27 15.24
C THR A 93 -23.14 -3.67 15.38
N THR A 94 -22.33 -3.87 16.43
CA THR A 94 -21.88 -5.23 16.81
C THR A 94 -22.99 -5.98 17.54
N ASP A 95 -23.69 -6.87 16.84
CA ASP A 95 -24.82 -7.65 17.37
C ASP A 95 -24.79 -9.14 16.96
N LEU A 96 -25.93 -9.83 17.05
CA LEU A 96 -26.00 -11.28 16.74
C LEU A 96 -25.88 -11.56 15.23
N ALA A 97 -26.18 -10.60 14.36
CA ALA A 97 -26.04 -10.75 12.92
C ALA A 97 -24.59 -10.97 12.51
N ASP A 98 -23.62 -10.37 13.23
CA ASP A 98 -22.20 -10.48 12.93
C ASP A 98 -21.64 -11.91 13.04
N PRO A 99 -21.69 -12.59 14.20
CA PRO A 99 -21.21 -13.96 14.28
C PRO A 99 -22.00 -14.91 13.38
N ILE A 100 -23.27 -14.62 13.08
CA ILE A 100 -24.04 -15.42 12.11
C ILE A 100 -23.49 -15.24 10.70
N GLY A 101 -23.21 -14.00 10.30
CA GLY A 101 -22.61 -13.67 9.00
C GLY A 101 -21.25 -14.34 8.83
N LEU A 102 -20.36 -14.23 9.82
CA LEU A 102 -19.05 -14.90 9.81
C LEU A 102 -19.17 -16.42 9.69
N LEU A 103 -20.07 -17.05 10.45
CA LEU A 103 -20.28 -18.51 10.34
C LEU A 103 -20.84 -18.92 8.96
N SER A 104 -21.75 -18.13 8.39
CA SER A 104 -22.27 -18.36 7.04
C SER A 104 -21.21 -18.14 5.96
N HIS A 105 -20.26 -17.24 6.17
CA HIS A 105 -19.10 -17.07 5.30
C HIS A 105 -18.15 -18.29 5.39
N LEU A 106 -17.78 -18.68 6.61
CA LEU A 106 -16.80 -19.75 6.87
C LEU A 106 -17.29 -21.15 6.46
N PHE A 107 -18.60 -21.42 6.62
CA PHE A 107 -19.16 -22.76 6.40
C PHE A 107 -20.27 -22.82 5.36
N GLY A 108 -20.71 -21.68 4.85
CA GLY A 108 -21.80 -21.57 3.88
C GLY A 108 -21.32 -21.05 2.54
N SER A 109 -22.11 -20.16 1.95
CA SER A 109 -21.88 -19.57 0.64
C SER A 109 -22.02 -18.05 0.68
N ASP A 110 -22.07 -17.47 1.88
CA ASP A 110 -22.13 -16.03 2.03
C ASP A 110 -20.75 -15.42 1.71
N PRO A 111 -20.71 -14.22 1.11
CA PRO A 111 -19.46 -13.57 0.77
C PRO A 111 -18.64 -13.26 2.03
N ALA A 112 -17.33 -13.11 1.85
CA ALA A 112 -16.45 -12.60 2.91
C ALA A 112 -16.88 -11.18 3.33
N PRO A 113 -16.56 -10.77 4.57
CA PRO A 113 -16.62 -9.37 4.96
C PRO A 113 -15.90 -8.48 3.93
N THR A 114 -16.41 -7.28 3.71
CA THR A 114 -15.73 -6.28 2.85
C THR A 114 -14.49 -5.69 3.52
N CYS A 115 -14.41 -5.81 4.84
CA CYS A 115 -13.31 -5.41 5.69
C CYS A 115 -12.93 -6.61 6.57
N ASP A 116 -11.78 -7.23 6.30
CA ASP A 116 -11.38 -8.45 7.01
C ASP A 116 -11.11 -8.15 8.50
N ASP A 117 -10.57 -6.97 8.82
CA ASP A 117 -10.36 -6.54 10.21
C ASP A 117 -11.66 -6.30 11.00
N ALA A 118 -12.79 -6.03 10.31
CA ALA A 118 -14.09 -5.99 10.97
C ALA A 118 -14.58 -7.39 11.34
N GLY A 119 -14.23 -8.40 10.54
CA GLY A 119 -14.54 -9.80 10.75
C GLY A 119 -13.61 -10.51 11.74
N ASP A 120 -12.34 -10.09 11.84
CA ASP A 120 -11.36 -10.55 12.83
C ASP A 120 -11.67 -9.93 14.21
N ALA A 121 -12.59 -10.56 14.93
CA ALA A 121 -13.09 -10.06 16.20
C ALA A 121 -12.08 -10.22 17.35
N ASN A 122 -11.15 -11.18 17.22
CA ASN A 122 -10.16 -11.48 18.26
C ASN A 122 -8.81 -10.79 18.04
N ALA A 123 -8.62 -10.14 16.88
CA ALA A 123 -7.42 -9.41 16.46
C ALA A 123 -6.17 -10.28 16.35
N ASP A 124 -6.29 -11.48 15.77
CA ASP A 124 -5.19 -12.40 15.51
C ASP A 124 -4.74 -12.45 14.03
N ASP A 125 -5.24 -11.51 13.23
CA ASP A 125 -4.99 -11.35 11.79
C ASP A 125 -5.55 -12.51 10.94
N THR A 126 -6.47 -13.31 11.48
CA THR A 126 -7.14 -14.38 10.74
C THR A 126 -8.64 -14.43 10.99
N ILE A 127 -9.44 -14.42 9.92
CA ILE A 127 -10.87 -14.73 10.02
C ILE A 127 -11.04 -16.25 10.08
N ASP A 128 -11.39 -16.76 11.25
CA ASP A 128 -11.71 -18.16 11.47
C ASP A 128 -12.85 -18.37 12.47
N VAL A 129 -13.03 -19.60 12.96
CA VAL A 129 -14.13 -19.94 13.89
C VAL A 129 -13.99 -19.27 15.26
N ALA A 130 -12.79 -18.80 15.62
CA ALA A 130 -12.55 -18.10 16.87
C ALA A 130 -13.26 -16.74 16.91
N ASP A 131 -13.43 -16.06 15.78
CA ASP A 131 -14.10 -14.75 15.71
C ASP A 131 -15.57 -14.77 16.09
N PRO A 132 -16.44 -15.60 15.47
CA PRO A 132 -17.83 -15.68 15.90
C PRO A 132 -17.95 -16.21 17.33
N VAL A 133 -17.04 -17.08 17.78
CA VAL A 133 -17.00 -17.53 19.18
C VAL A 133 -16.65 -16.37 20.12
N TRP A 134 -15.71 -15.51 19.74
CA TRP A 134 -15.33 -14.31 20.50
C TRP A 134 -16.52 -13.36 20.66
N LEU A 135 -17.20 -13.03 19.55
CA LEU A 135 -18.38 -12.16 19.55
C LEU A 135 -19.51 -12.73 20.38
N LEU A 136 -19.86 -14.01 20.21
CA LEU A 136 -20.92 -14.65 21.02
C LEU A 136 -20.57 -14.67 22.52
N THR A 137 -19.29 -14.84 22.85
CA THR A 137 -18.81 -14.81 24.24
C THR A 137 -18.94 -13.41 24.82
N TYR A 138 -18.55 -12.37 24.07
CA TYR A 138 -18.75 -10.97 24.45
C TYR A 138 -20.24 -10.64 24.66
N LEU A 139 -21.09 -10.97 23.68
CA LEU A 139 -22.51 -10.61 23.67
C LEU A 139 -23.34 -11.31 24.75
N PHE A 140 -23.07 -12.59 25.04
CA PHE A 140 -23.95 -13.41 25.88
C PHE A 140 -23.31 -13.95 27.16
N SER A 141 -21.98 -14.00 27.22
CA SER A 141 -21.26 -14.65 28.33
C SER A 141 -20.39 -13.71 29.16
N GLY A 142 -20.40 -12.41 28.84
CA GLY A 142 -19.57 -11.41 29.54
C GLY A 142 -18.08 -11.58 29.25
N GLY A 143 -17.73 -12.06 28.06
CA GLY A 143 -16.36 -12.14 27.57
C GLY A 143 -15.69 -10.78 27.37
N PRO A 144 -14.39 -10.76 27.03
CA PRO A 144 -13.70 -9.52 26.67
C PRO A 144 -14.37 -8.88 25.45
N ALA A 145 -14.44 -7.54 25.45
CA ALA A 145 -14.82 -6.79 24.27
C ALA A 145 -13.74 -6.93 23.17
N PRO A 146 -14.12 -6.82 21.88
CA PRO A 146 -13.16 -6.65 20.81
C PRO A 146 -12.19 -5.49 21.11
N THR A 147 -10.95 -5.62 20.64
CA THR A 147 -9.96 -4.56 20.74
C THR A 147 -10.31 -3.40 19.82
N ALA A 148 -9.60 -2.27 19.96
CA ALA A 148 -9.80 -1.15 19.06
C ALA A 148 -9.63 -1.58 17.58
N PRO A 149 -10.41 -1.02 16.65
CA PRO A 149 -11.45 0.01 16.85
C PRO A 149 -12.81 -0.59 17.31
N PHE A 150 -13.20 -0.37 18.56
CA PHE A 150 -14.46 -0.83 19.15
C PHE A 150 -14.82 0.02 20.38
N PRO A 151 -16.09 0.33 20.67
CA PRO A 151 -17.32 0.04 19.89
C PRO A 151 -17.62 1.09 18.82
N GLY A 152 -16.74 2.06 18.62
CA GLY A 152 -16.90 3.12 17.63
C GLY A 152 -15.91 2.95 16.49
N CYS A 153 -16.21 3.63 15.38
CA CYS A 153 -15.37 3.65 14.20
C CYS A 153 -13.95 4.14 14.51
N GLY A 154 -12.98 3.49 13.87
CA GLY A 154 -11.60 3.91 13.88
C GLY A 154 -10.77 3.06 12.93
N SER A 155 -9.46 3.21 13.03
CA SER A 155 -8.47 2.45 12.27
C SER A 155 -7.26 2.13 13.13
N VAL A 156 -6.56 1.04 12.81
CA VAL A 156 -5.40 0.53 13.56
C VAL A 156 -4.24 0.13 12.66
N GLY A 157 -3.94 0.93 11.64
CA GLY A 157 -2.69 0.80 10.90
C GLY A 157 -2.92 0.76 9.40
N LEU A 158 -2.18 -0.12 8.72
CA LEU A 158 -2.42 -0.44 7.32
C LEU A 158 -3.31 -1.69 7.31
N ASP A 159 -4.57 -1.45 7.63
CA ASP A 159 -5.62 -2.45 7.81
C ASP A 159 -6.03 -3.06 6.45
N ASP A 160 -6.44 -4.33 6.43
CA ASP A 160 -6.82 -5.08 5.20
C ASP A 160 -8.28 -4.81 4.79
N CYS A 161 -8.72 -3.58 4.98
CA CYS A 161 -10.03 -3.14 4.55
C CYS A 161 -9.89 -2.38 3.23
N GLN A 162 -10.56 -2.87 2.20
CA GLN A 162 -10.42 -2.32 0.85
C GLN A 162 -11.01 -0.91 0.74
N VAL A 163 -12.00 -0.60 1.57
CA VAL A 163 -12.69 0.69 1.70
C VAL A 163 -13.14 0.89 3.15
N SER A 164 -13.33 2.14 3.59
CA SER A 164 -14.02 2.40 4.86
C SER A 164 -15.43 1.81 4.84
N SER A 165 -15.85 1.24 5.97
CA SER A 165 -17.22 0.80 6.18
C SER A 165 -18.19 1.95 5.92
N ALA A 166 -19.32 1.67 5.27
CA ALA A 166 -20.38 2.67 5.05
C ALA A 166 -20.98 3.20 6.36
N ALA A 167 -20.88 2.43 7.45
CA ALA A 167 -21.27 2.85 8.79
C ALA A 167 -20.23 3.77 9.47
N CYS A 168 -19.03 3.88 8.90
CA CYS A 168 -17.91 4.66 9.40
C CYS A 168 -17.47 5.77 8.42
N PRO A 169 -18.12 6.95 8.48
CA PRO A 169 -17.78 8.11 7.66
C PRO A 169 -16.47 8.81 8.07
#